data_AF-R1BLA9-F1
#
_entry.id   AF-R1BLA9-F1
#
_cell.length_a   1.000
_cell.length_b   1.000
_cell.length_c   1.000
_cell.angle_alpha   90.00
_cell.angle_beta   90.00
_cell.angle_gamma   90.00
#
_symmetry.space_group_name_H-M   'P 1'
#
loop_
_entity.id
_entity.type
_entity.pdbx_description
1 polymer ?
#
loop_
_entity_poly.entity_id
_entity_poly.type
_entity_poly.pdbx_seq_one_letter_code
_entity_poly.pdbx_strand_id
1 'polypeptide(L)'
;MPAAIELTPSPRSCFATLSPWHWLLLTAIALTPTLAAVIALGTAHRLHRSAAERESRASEASARRAQLVKTLDDAQIAEARIRLRVSVPTFALGWALFVFCEDIFSHMCSLVGPSASVPAPMLIPAAAAPILVLLSCRPTDRVAIRCACLFLVARELYEASSSLHYVLSEELVAARAAGWDECSSYHFSVPATKAVLALYHGLFYASSLRLSARPALQRLWLGLRCYFVINALLRLLPKYALAVHFGCSSDGPAYSVLALVYFYGFGLLFSLPLTAQNRGRVHNLLGGAGLDERARRTSAVAALFGRDGFRSTRSRVIDAVSRFKAVRLSALSTAVLGDSAASEDERALLDSHAEQASLGGVDAFISHSWGDDAEAKYRAIEQWSQAFAQAHGRTPLLWLDKACVDQRDIERSLRGLPIFIGGCNHFVVLAGSTYLQRLWCVLEIFCFLSLGGTVSRISVLHLADKGASSGFGGELDASNFKLAQTACAYRKDRDRILAVIEATYGYNKPFDRLVRKLLSTERVSTELGDASTRTTTARTTARTTAGDALR
;
A
#
# COMPACT_ATOMS: atom_id res chain seq x y z
N MET A 1 5.26 -18.26 -71.84
CA MET A 1 4.41 -17.16 -71.31
C MET A 1 4.53 -17.16 -69.81
N PRO A 2 5.03 -16.08 -69.17
CA PRO A 2 5.01 -16.00 -67.72
C PRO A 2 3.56 -15.84 -67.24
N ALA A 3 3.14 -16.69 -66.30
CA ALA A 3 1.84 -16.59 -65.67
C ALA A 3 1.70 -15.19 -65.04
N ALA A 4 0.61 -14.51 -65.35
CA ALA A 4 0.26 -13.25 -64.73
C ALA A 4 0.23 -13.45 -63.21
N ILE A 5 1.11 -12.75 -62.50
CA ILE A 5 1.04 -12.65 -61.05
C ILE A 5 -0.26 -11.91 -60.75
N GLU A 6 -1.31 -12.66 -60.40
CA GLU A 6 -2.51 -12.07 -59.81
C GLU A 6 -2.06 -11.29 -58.58
N LEU A 7 -2.14 -9.96 -58.68
CA LEU A 7 -1.95 -9.06 -57.55
C LEU A 7 -2.96 -9.47 -56.48
N THR A 8 -2.48 -10.12 -55.43
CA THR A 8 -3.28 -10.45 -54.27
C THR A 8 -3.96 -9.17 -53.76
N PRO A 9 -5.27 -9.20 -53.49
CA PRO A 9 -6.00 -8.01 -53.06
C PRO A 9 -5.33 -7.46 -51.82
N SER A 10 -5.04 -6.14 -51.83
CA SER A 10 -4.40 -5.47 -50.70
C SER A 10 -5.17 -5.80 -49.41
N PRO A 11 -4.49 -6.18 -48.31
CA PRO A 11 -5.15 -6.59 -47.08
C PRO A 11 -6.13 -5.49 -46.65
N ARG A 12 -7.42 -5.83 -46.58
CA ARG A 12 -8.44 -4.91 -46.07
C ARG A 12 -8.13 -4.67 -44.60
N SER A 13 -8.04 -3.40 -44.20
CA SER A 13 -7.79 -3.07 -42.80
C SER A 13 -8.88 -3.67 -41.92
N CYS A 14 -8.51 -4.29 -40.79
CA CYS A 14 -9.44 -4.79 -39.75
C CYS A 14 -10.55 -3.80 -39.38
N PHE A 15 -10.24 -2.50 -39.43
CA PHE A 15 -11.19 -1.44 -39.10
C PHE A 15 -12.36 -1.35 -40.07
N ALA A 16 -12.15 -1.74 -41.33
CA ALA A 16 -13.16 -1.70 -42.38
C ALA A 16 -13.99 -2.99 -42.49
N THR A 17 -13.56 -4.08 -41.83
CA THR A 17 -14.23 -5.39 -41.91
C THR A 17 -15.26 -5.59 -40.80
N LEU A 18 -15.04 -5.01 -39.62
CA LEU A 18 -15.96 -5.15 -38.49
C LEU A 18 -17.27 -4.37 -38.70
N SER A 19 -18.41 -5.05 -38.50
CA SER A 19 -19.72 -4.39 -38.52
C SER A 19 -19.95 -3.52 -37.27
N PRO A 20 -20.92 -2.58 -37.29
CA PRO A 20 -21.24 -1.76 -36.13
C PRO A 20 -21.54 -2.55 -34.85
N TRP A 21 -22.11 -3.76 -34.97
CA TRP A 21 -22.39 -4.63 -33.83
C TRP A 21 -21.13 -5.16 -33.14
N HIS A 22 -20.07 -5.47 -33.91
CA HIS A 22 -18.78 -5.90 -33.35
C HIS A 22 -18.13 -4.76 -32.57
N TRP A 23 -18.17 -3.54 -33.12
CA TRP A 23 -17.69 -2.34 -32.43
C TRP A 23 -18.46 -2.04 -31.15
N LEU A 24 -19.78 -2.20 -31.17
CA LEU A 24 -20.63 -2.05 -30.00
C LEU A 24 -20.30 -3.09 -28.92
N LEU A 25 -20.07 -4.35 -29.31
CA LEU A 25 -19.66 -5.41 -28.40
C LEU A 25 -18.28 -5.16 -27.78
N LEU A 26 -17.27 -4.81 -28.59
CA LEU A 26 -15.93 -4.48 -28.11
C LEU A 26 -15.95 -3.29 -27.14
N THR A 27 -16.73 -2.26 -27.47
CA THR A 27 -16.90 -1.09 -26.61
C THR A 27 -17.60 -1.46 -25.29
N ALA A 28 -18.64 -2.31 -25.35
CA ALA A 28 -19.31 -2.80 -24.16
C ALA A 28 -18.35 -3.59 -23.26
N ILE A 29 -17.55 -4.51 -23.82
CA ILE A 29 -16.53 -5.29 -23.10
C ILE A 29 -15.48 -4.37 -22.49
N ALA A 30 -14.95 -3.41 -23.25
CA ALA A 30 -13.92 -2.48 -22.78
C ALA A 30 -14.41 -1.55 -21.65
N LEU A 31 -15.69 -1.19 -21.65
CA LEU A 31 -16.29 -0.34 -20.61
C LEU A 31 -16.70 -1.12 -19.33
N THR A 32 -16.69 -2.45 -19.36
CA THR A 32 -17.11 -3.27 -18.19
C THR A 32 -16.41 -2.92 -16.88
N PRO A 33 -15.07 -2.68 -16.81
CA PRO A 33 -14.42 -2.38 -15.54
C PRO A 33 -14.80 -1.00 -15.01
N THR A 34 -14.94 -0.04 -15.92
CA THR A 34 -15.34 1.33 -15.60
C THR A 34 -16.76 1.33 -15.03
N LEU A 35 -17.68 0.62 -15.69
CA LEU A 35 -19.06 0.49 -15.23
C LEU A 35 -19.13 -0.24 -13.88
N ALA A 36 -18.40 -1.35 -13.72
CA ALA A 36 -18.33 -2.09 -12.46
C ALA A 36 -17.75 -1.24 -11.33
N ALA A 37 -16.70 -0.45 -11.61
CA ALA A 37 -16.12 0.46 -10.64
C ALA A 37 -17.12 1.55 -10.23
N VAL A 38 -17.81 2.19 -11.18
CA VAL A 38 -18.85 3.20 -10.89
C VAL A 38 -19.98 2.60 -10.06
N ILE A 39 -20.46 1.41 -10.42
CA ILE A 39 -21.50 0.71 -9.65
C ILE A 39 -21.01 0.40 -8.24
N ALA A 40 -19.83 -0.21 -8.09
CA ALA A 40 -19.25 -0.57 -6.80
C ALA A 40 -18.99 0.66 -5.90
N LEU A 41 -18.56 1.77 -6.48
CA LEU A 41 -18.35 3.03 -5.77
C LEU A 41 -19.68 3.69 -5.40
N GLY A 42 -20.68 3.65 -6.28
CA GLY A 42 -22.02 4.15 -6.02
C GLY A 42 -22.76 3.32 -4.95
N THR A 43 -22.59 2.00 -4.93
CA THR A 43 -23.15 1.14 -3.87
C THR A 43 -22.40 1.32 -2.56
N ALA A 44 -21.07 1.36 -2.57
CA ALA A 44 -20.26 1.62 -1.37
C ALA A 44 -20.57 2.99 -0.76
N HIS A 45 -20.74 4.03 -1.58
CA HIS A 45 -21.10 5.37 -1.11
C HIS A 45 -22.50 5.38 -0.48
N ARG A 46 -23.49 4.73 -1.10
CA ARG A 46 -24.86 4.60 -0.54
C ARG A 46 -24.89 3.79 0.75
N LEU A 47 -24.13 2.70 0.83
CA LEU A 47 -24.01 1.88 2.04
C LEU A 47 -23.32 2.63 3.17
N HIS A 48 -22.22 3.34 2.88
CA HIS A 48 -21.56 4.20 3.87
C HIS A 48 -22.46 5.34 4.34
N ARG A 49 -23.18 6.00 3.43
CA ARG A 49 -24.11 7.08 3.77
C ARG A 49 -25.26 6.59 4.66
N SER A 50 -25.88 5.47 4.31
CA SER A 50 -26.97 4.89 5.10
C SER A 50 -26.50 4.35 6.46
N ALA A 51 -25.30 3.79 6.55
CA ALA A 51 -24.68 3.40 7.83
C ALA A 51 -24.36 4.64 8.69
N ALA A 52 -23.79 5.69 8.09
CA ALA A 52 -23.48 6.95 8.76
C ALA A 52 -24.76 7.65 9.26
N GLU A 53 -25.84 7.67 8.48
CA GLU A 53 -27.14 8.25 8.84
C GLU A 53 -27.83 7.48 9.99
N ARG A 54 -27.77 6.13 9.98
CA ARG A 54 -28.30 5.30 11.08
C ARG A 54 -27.52 5.47 12.38
N GLU A 55 -26.20 5.59 12.30
CA GLU A 55 -25.34 5.72 13.46
C GLU A 55 -25.23 7.17 13.98
N SER A 56 -25.41 8.20 13.13
CA SER A 56 -25.47 9.62 13.53
C SER A 56 -26.53 9.89 14.60
N ARG A 57 -27.60 9.09 14.63
CA ARG A 57 -28.67 9.18 15.64
C ARG A 57 -28.27 8.60 17.00
N ALA A 58 -27.10 7.96 17.13
CA ALA A 58 -26.78 7.09 18.27
C ALA A 58 -25.63 7.56 19.20
N SER A 59 -24.97 8.70 19.00
CA SER A 59 -23.93 9.13 19.96
C SER A 59 -23.62 10.62 19.92
N GLU A 60 -24.11 11.35 20.92
CA GLU A 60 -23.40 12.48 21.52
C GLU A 60 -22.49 11.93 22.62
N ALA A 61 -21.20 11.78 22.33
CA ALA A 61 -20.20 11.44 23.34
C ALA A 61 -18.87 12.11 22.98
N SER A 62 -18.35 12.94 23.91
CA SER A 62 -17.07 13.68 23.93
C SER A 62 -16.60 14.27 22.59
N ALA A 63 -16.41 15.59 22.52
CA ALA A 63 -15.93 16.31 21.33
C ALA A 63 -14.69 15.67 20.67
N ARG A 64 -13.81 15.06 21.47
CA ARG A 64 -12.60 14.39 20.97
C ARG A 64 -12.88 13.05 20.28
N ARG A 65 -13.85 12.27 20.78
CA ARG A 65 -14.32 11.05 20.10
C ARG A 65 -14.96 11.41 18.76
N ALA A 66 -15.82 12.42 18.73
CA ALA A 66 -16.42 12.91 17.50
C ALA A 66 -15.37 13.38 16.49
N GLN A 67 -14.36 14.13 16.95
CA GLN A 67 -13.23 14.56 16.12
C GLN A 67 -12.42 13.39 15.56
N LEU A 68 -12.15 12.35 16.36
CA LEU A 68 -11.40 11.18 15.91
C LEU A 68 -12.18 10.35 14.89
N VAL A 69 -13.47 10.12 15.13
CA VAL A 69 -14.37 9.44 14.18
C VAL A 69 -14.38 10.21 12.86
N LYS A 70 -14.62 11.53 12.91
CA LYS A 70 -14.60 12.38 11.72
C LYS A 70 -13.27 12.29 10.97
N THR A 71 -12.14 12.36 11.69
CA THR A 71 -10.81 12.27 11.10
C THR A 71 -10.60 10.94 10.36
N LEU A 72 -11.07 9.83 10.94
CA LEU A 72 -10.96 8.50 10.34
C LEU A 72 -11.95 8.29 9.17
N ASP A 73 -13.14 8.88 9.23
CA ASP A 73 -14.09 8.84 8.11
C ASP A 73 -13.59 9.68 6.93
N ASP A 74 -13.09 10.89 7.19
CA ASP A 74 -12.44 11.74 6.19
C ASP A 74 -11.24 11.02 5.55
N ALA A 75 -10.49 10.26 6.37
CA ALA A 75 -9.38 9.43 5.91
C ALA A 75 -9.81 8.30 4.96
N GLN A 76 -10.92 7.62 5.25
CA GLN A 76 -11.47 6.59 4.36
C GLN A 76 -11.99 7.18 3.04
N ILE A 77 -12.63 8.35 3.11
CA ILE A 77 -13.08 9.09 1.92
C ILE A 77 -11.86 9.48 1.07
N ALA A 78 -10.79 9.98 1.70
CA ALA A 78 -9.55 10.29 1.02
C ALA A 78 -8.92 9.04 0.38
N GLU A 79 -8.90 7.91 1.09
CA GLU A 79 -8.41 6.63 0.53
C GLU A 79 -9.22 6.20 -0.70
N ALA A 80 -10.55 6.32 -0.65
CA ALA A 80 -11.44 6.02 -1.76
C ALA A 80 -11.21 6.95 -2.95
N ARG A 81 -11.01 8.25 -2.72
CA ARG A 81 -10.66 9.23 -3.76
C ARG A 81 -9.33 8.91 -4.43
N ILE A 82 -8.30 8.51 -3.67
CA ILE A 82 -7.00 8.09 -4.23
C ILE A 82 -7.20 6.88 -5.16
N ARG A 83 -8.01 5.90 -4.75
CA ARG A 83 -8.31 4.72 -5.59
C ARG A 83 -9.05 5.10 -6.87
N LEU A 84 -10.04 5.98 -6.78
CA LEU A 84 -10.79 6.52 -7.90
C LEU A 84 -9.91 7.27 -8.91
N ARG A 85 -8.84 7.93 -8.46
CA ARG A 85 -7.96 8.72 -9.33
C ARG A 85 -6.83 7.93 -9.95
N VAL A 86 -6.33 6.90 -9.26
CA VAL A 86 -5.16 6.14 -9.71
C VAL A 86 -5.55 4.74 -10.13
N SER A 87 -6.08 3.94 -9.21
CA SER A 87 -6.33 2.52 -9.43
C SER A 87 -7.40 2.28 -10.50
N VAL A 88 -8.54 2.99 -10.45
CA VAL A 88 -9.62 2.76 -11.40
C VAL A 88 -9.23 3.16 -12.83
N PRO A 89 -8.68 4.36 -13.09
CA PRO A 89 -8.29 4.76 -14.45
C PRO A 89 -7.15 3.92 -15.02
N THR A 90 -6.14 3.57 -14.20
CA THR A 90 -5.04 2.71 -14.69
C THR A 90 -5.52 1.30 -15.00
N PHE A 91 -6.41 0.73 -14.18
CA PHE A 91 -7.02 -0.58 -14.49
C PHE A 91 -7.91 -0.52 -15.73
N ALA A 92 -8.79 0.49 -15.83
CA ALA A 92 -9.69 0.65 -16.95
C ALA A 92 -8.92 0.84 -18.27
N LEU A 93 -7.86 1.67 -18.25
CA LEU A 93 -6.98 1.84 -19.42
C LEU A 93 -6.26 0.54 -19.75
N GLY A 94 -5.69 -0.16 -18.76
CA GLY A 94 -5.04 -1.44 -18.99
C GLY A 94 -5.97 -2.49 -19.61
N TRP A 95 -7.22 -2.57 -19.13
CA TRP A 95 -8.25 -3.44 -19.70
C TRP A 95 -8.67 -3.01 -21.10
N ALA A 96 -8.87 -1.71 -21.35
CA ALA A 96 -9.21 -1.21 -22.67
C ALA A 96 -8.11 -1.52 -23.69
N LEU A 97 -6.83 -1.34 -23.31
CA LEU A 97 -5.70 -1.73 -24.17
C LEU A 97 -5.67 -3.24 -24.44
N PHE A 98 -6.00 -4.07 -23.45
CA PHE A 98 -6.14 -5.51 -23.67
C PHE A 98 -7.26 -5.84 -24.67
N VAL A 99 -8.41 -5.18 -24.59
CA VAL A 99 -9.54 -5.44 -25.50
C VAL A 99 -9.26 -4.93 -26.92
N PHE A 100 -8.73 -3.72 -27.06
CA PHE A 100 -8.61 -3.03 -28.35
C PHE A 100 -7.27 -3.22 -29.06
N CYS A 101 -6.18 -3.45 -28.32
CA CYS A 101 -4.83 -3.50 -28.88
C CYS A 101 -4.22 -4.90 -28.84
N GLU A 102 -4.88 -5.87 -28.19
CA GLU A 102 -4.42 -7.26 -28.16
C GLU A 102 -5.39 -8.24 -28.84
N ASP A 103 -5.35 -9.49 -28.39
CA ASP A 103 -5.87 -10.65 -29.10
C ASP A 103 -7.39 -10.65 -29.23
N ILE A 104 -8.16 -9.93 -28.40
CA ILE A 104 -9.63 -9.89 -28.56
C ILE A 104 -10.01 -9.20 -29.87
N PHE A 105 -9.48 -8.00 -30.12
CA PHE A 105 -9.70 -7.30 -31.38
C PHE A 105 -9.18 -8.11 -32.56
N SER A 106 -7.94 -8.64 -32.46
CA SER A 106 -7.35 -9.46 -33.51
C SER A 106 -8.17 -10.72 -33.82
N HIS A 107 -8.65 -11.42 -32.80
CA HIS A 107 -9.47 -12.61 -32.93
C HIS A 107 -10.84 -12.30 -33.53
N MET A 108 -11.48 -11.19 -33.14
CA MET A 108 -12.72 -10.77 -33.80
C MET A 108 -12.50 -10.44 -35.27
N CYS A 109 -11.34 -9.86 -35.63
CA CYS A 109 -11.01 -9.59 -37.02
C CYS A 109 -10.78 -10.87 -37.82
N SER A 110 -10.08 -11.85 -37.26
CA SER A 110 -9.84 -13.14 -37.92
C SER A 110 -11.13 -13.93 -38.16
N LEU A 111 -12.11 -13.81 -37.27
CA LEU A 111 -13.44 -14.42 -37.46
C LEU A 111 -14.22 -13.81 -38.63
N VAL A 112 -13.94 -12.55 -38.99
CA VAL A 112 -14.63 -11.85 -40.10
C VAL A 112 -13.86 -11.95 -41.42
N GLY A 113 -12.53 -12.08 -41.36
CA GLY A 113 -11.71 -12.33 -42.53
C GLY A 113 -10.29 -12.76 -42.16
N PRO A 114 -9.80 -13.91 -42.66
CA PRO A 114 -8.48 -14.45 -42.28
C PRO A 114 -7.29 -13.59 -42.74
N SER A 115 -7.50 -12.68 -43.69
CA SER A 115 -6.48 -11.75 -44.20
C SER A 115 -6.41 -10.39 -43.49
N ALA A 116 -7.21 -10.19 -42.44
CA ALA A 116 -7.25 -8.94 -41.70
C ALA A 116 -6.12 -8.91 -40.64
N SER A 117 -5.11 -8.05 -40.82
CA SER A 117 -4.01 -7.89 -39.87
C SER A 117 -4.14 -6.62 -39.03
N VAL A 118 -3.71 -6.72 -37.77
CA VAL A 118 -3.66 -5.57 -36.86
C VAL A 118 -2.47 -4.67 -37.26
N PRO A 119 -2.65 -3.33 -37.35
CA PRO A 119 -1.54 -2.43 -37.65
C PRO A 119 -0.41 -2.54 -36.61
N ALA A 120 0.84 -2.60 -37.06
CA ALA A 120 2.02 -2.69 -36.19
C ALA A 120 2.09 -1.65 -35.04
N PRO A 121 1.64 -0.39 -35.20
CA PRO A 121 1.63 0.58 -34.10
C PRO A 121 0.78 0.16 -32.88
N MET A 122 -0.17 -0.78 -33.04
CA MET A 122 -1.00 -1.28 -31.95
C MET A 122 -0.28 -2.31 -31.05
N LEU A 123 0.91 -2.77 -31.43
CA LEU A 123 1.72 -3.68 -30.60
C LEU A 123 2.36 -3.00 -29.38
N ILE A 124 2.59 -1.68 -29.42
CA ILE A 124 3.18 -0.96 -28.28
C ILE A 124 2.17 -0.78 -27.12
N PRO A 125 0.92 -0.33 -27.37
CA PRO A 125 -0.09 -0.26 -26.31
C PRO A 125 -0.43 -1.61 -25.68
N ALA A 126 -0.34 -2.69 -26.46
CA ALA A 126 -0.56 -4.05 -26.02
C ALA A 126 0.33 -4.44 -24.82
N ALA A 127 1.65 -4.22 -24.93
CA ALA A 127 2.61 -4.47 -23.84
C ALA A 127 2.38 -3.61 -22.59
N ALA A 128 1.68 -2.46 -22.71
CA ALA A 128 1.35 -1.58 -21.61
C ALA A 128 0.18 -2.08 -20.76
N ALA A 129 -0.71 -2.92 -21.30
CA ALA A 129 -1.90 -3.43 -20.61
C ALA A 129 -1.57 -4.11 -19.24
N PRO A 130 -0.71 -5.14 -19.17
CA PRO A 130 -0.38 -5.79 -17.89
C PRO A 130 0.37 -4.86 -16.93
N ILE A 131 1.15 -3.90 -17.46
CA ILE A 131 1.86 -2.90 -16.66
C ILE A 131 0.86 -1.96 -15.97
N LEU A 132 -0.14 -1.47 -16.70
CA LEU A 132 -1.19 -0.60 -16.19
C LEU A 132 -2.10 -1.32 -15.18
N VAL A 133 -2.42 -2.60 -15.41
CA VAL A 133 -3.15 -3.42 -14.44
C VAL A 133 -2.34 -3.59 -13.15
N LEU A 134 -1.04 -3.87 -13.21
CA LEU A 134 -0.22 -3.94 -11.99
C LEU A 134 0.00 -2.58 -11.33
N LEU A 135 0.05 -1.48 -12.10
CA LEU A 135 0.07 -0.11 -11.57
C LEU A 135 -1.25 0.28 -10.88
N SER A 136 -2.36 -0.37 -11.21
CA SER A 136 -3.60 -0.15 -10.48
C SER A 136 -3.57 -0.68 -9.05
N CYS A 137 -2.69 -1.65 -8.77
CA CYS A 137 -2.61 -2.34 -7.49
C CYS A 137 -1.84 -1.52 -6.44
N ARG A 138 -2.43 -1.39 -5.25
CA ARG A 138 -1.75 -0.83 -4.07
C ARG A 138 -1.14 -1.94 -3.21
N PRO A 139 -0.01 -1.71 -2.52
CA PRO A 139 0.61 -2.71 -1.66
C PRO A 139 -0.26 -3.12 -0.46
N THR A 140 -1.31 -2.36 -0.15
CA THR A 140 -2.30 -2.66 0.90
C THR A 140 -3.53 -3.43 0.41
N ASP A 141 -3.73 -3.55 -0.91
CA ASP A 141 -4.95 -4.10 -1.49
C ASP A 141 -4.77 -5.54 -1.99
N ARG A 142 -5.03 -6.50 -1.11
CA ARG A 142 -4.93 -7.92 -1.45
C ARG A 142 -5.94 -8.35 -2.52
N VAL A 143 -7.11 -7.72 -2.58
CA VAL A 143 -8.15 -8.10 -3.54
C VAL A 143 -7.76 -7.65 -4.93
N ALA A 144 -7.36 -6.39 -5.10
CA ALA A 144 -6.90 -5.88 -6.38
C ALA A 144 -5.71 -6.69 -6.92
N ILE A 145 -4.75 -7.05 -6.05
CA ILE A 145 -3.60 -7.88 -6.43
C ILE A 145 -4.05 -9.25 -6.93
N ARG A 146 -5.04 -9.89 -6.28
CA ARG A 146 -5.59 -11.18 -6.72
C ARG A 146 -6.32 -11.05 -8.06
N CYS A 147 -7.12 -9.99 -8.23
CA CYS A 147 -7.77 -9.70 -9.50
C CYS A 147 -6.76 -9.46 -10.63
N ALA A 148 -5.67 -8.73 -10.37
CA ALA A 148 -4.60 -8.53 -11.33
C ALA A 148 -3.91 -9.84 -11.71
N CYS A 149 -3.65 -10.75 -10.75
CA CYS A 149 -3.14 -12.08 -11.08
C CYS A 149 -4.12 -12.87 -11.95
N LEU A 150 -5.40 -12.88 -11.59
CA LEU A 150 -6.42 -13.59 -12.35
C LEU A 150 -6.51 -13.03 -13.77
N PHE A 151 -6.43 -11.72 -13.92
CA PHE A 151 -6.34 -11.05 -15.22
C PHE A 151 -5.15 -11.57 -16.03
N LEU A 152 -3.94 -11.61 -15.46
CA LEU A 152 -2.75 -12.10 -16.16
C LEU A 152 -2.89 -13.56 -16.59
N VAL A 153 -3.44 -14.43 -15.74
CA VAL A 153 -3.69 -15.84 -16.07
C VAL A 153 -4.77 -15.98 -17.15
N ALA A 154 -5.89 -15.29 -17.01
CA ALA A 154 -7.01 -15.34 -17.95
C ALA A 154 -6.60 -14.80 -19.32
N ARG A 155 -5.78 -13.74 -19.35
CA ARG A 155 -5.14 -13.22 -20.56
C ARG A 155 -4.37 -14.33 -21.26
N GLU A 156 -3.35 -14.93 -20.64
CA GLU A 156 -2.54 -15.94 -21.32
C GLU A 156 -3.34 -17.18 -21.76
N LEU A 157 -4.33 -17.60 -20.97
CA LEU A 157 -5.23 -18.69 -21.36
C LEU A 157 -6.03 -18.33 -22.61
N TYR A 158 -6.58 -17.12 -22.67
CA TYR A 158 -7.28 -16.60 -23.84
C TYR A 158 -6.35 -16.56 -25.06
N GLU A 159 -5.14 -16.03 -24.91
CA GLU A 159 -4.16 -15.98 -26.00
C GLU A 159 -3.77 -17.39 -26.51
N ALA A 160 -3.60 -18.35 -25.59
CA ALA A 160 -3.33 -19.74 -25.93
C ALA A 160 -4.49 -20.38 -26.69
N SER A 161 -5.74 -20.18 -26.23
CA SER A 161 -6.94 -20.67 -26.89
C SER A 161 -7.16 -20.05 -28.27
N SER A 162 -6.98 -18.73 -28.39
CA SER A 162 -7.07 -18.02 -29.66
C SER A 162 -6.02 -18.50 -30.67
N SER A 163 -4.77 -18.64 -30.21
CA SER A 163 -3.68 -19.18 -31.04
C SER A 163 -3.95 -20.61 -31.49
N LEU A 164 -4.47 -21.46 -30.60
CA LEU A 164 -4.82 -22.84 -30.93
C LEU A 164 -5.97 -22.89 -31.94
N HIS A 165 -6.99 -22.05 -31.78
CA HIS A 165 -8.10 -21.96 -32.73
C HIS A 165 -7.61 -21.55 -34.12
N TYR A 166 -6.74 -20.54 -34.21
CA TYR A 166 -6.14 -20.12 -35.47
C TYR A 166 -5.36 -21.25 -36.14
N VAL A 167 -4.53 -21.97 -35.37
CA VAL A 167 -3.75 -23.10 -35.89
C VAL A 167 -4.66 -24.23 -36.38
N LEU A 168 -5.74 -24.55 -35.67
CA LEU A 168 -6.65 -25.63 -36.05
C LEU A 168 -7.55 -25.29 -37.24
N SER A 169 -7.86 -24.02 -37.46
CA SER A 169 -8.77 -23.58 -38.53
C SER A 169 -8.07 -23.35 -39.86
N GLU A 170 -6.94 -22.63 -39.86
CA GLU A 170 -6.26 -22.20 -41.08
C GLU A 170 -4.98 -23.03 -41.32
N GLU A 171 -4.09 -23.06 -40.33
CA GLU A 171 -2.73 -23.60 -40.51
C GLU A 171 -2.69 -25.12 -40.60
N LEU A 172 -3.56 -25.83 -39.88
CA LEU A 172 -3.63 -27.30 -39.94
C LEU A 172 -4.03 -27.79 -41.33
N VAL A 173 -4.94 -27.06 -41.99
CA VAL A 173 -5.38 -27.38 -43.36
C VAL A 173 -4.23 -27.11 -44.34
N ALA A 174 -3.55 -25.97 -44.19
CA ALA A 174 -2.40 -25.61 -45.02
C ALA A 174 -1.22 -26.60 -44.83
N ALA A 175 -0.85 -26.91 -43.59
CA ALA A 175 0.20 -27.86 -43.24
C ALA A 175 -0.08 -29.27 -43.79
N ARG A 176 -1.34 -29.72 -43.71
CA ARG A 176 -1.74 -31.02 -44.27
C ARG A 176 -1.65 -31.04 -45.79
N ALA A 177 -2.01 -29.94 -46.45
CA ALA A 177 -1.86 -29.80 -47.90
C ALA A 177 -0.38 -29.74 -48.34
N ALA A 178 0.49 -29.15 -47.52
CA ALA A 178 1.94 -29.06 -47.75
C ALA A 178 2.71 -30.33 -47.34
N GLY A 179 2.05 -31.35 -46.78
CA GLY A 179 2.69 -32.60 -46.39
C GLY A 179 3.54 -32.53 -45.11
N TRP A 180 3.20 -31.61 -44.19
CA TRP A 180 3.90 -31.42 -42.91
C TRP A 180 5.38 -31.07 -43.06
N ASP A 181 5.66 -30.01 -43.80
CA ASP A 181 7.01 -29.45 -43.91
C ASP A 181 7.58 -29.00 -42.54
N GLU A 182 8.86 -28.68 -42.51
CA GLU A 182 9.54 -28.22 -41.29
C GLU A 182 8.87 -26.96 -40.70
N CYS A 183 8.27 -26.12 -41.55
CA CYS A 183 7.51 -24.94 -41.15
C CYS A 183 6.22 -25.29 -40.38
N SER A 184 5.60 -26.45 -40.61
CA SER A 184 4.37 -26.88 -39.95
C SER A 184 4.54 -27.05 -38.43
N SER A 185 5.71 -27.54 -37.98
CA SER A 185 6.03 -27.68 -36.56
C SER A 185 6.07 -26.35 -35.79
N TYR A 186 6.37 -25.26 -36.51
CA TYR A 186 6.44 -23.91 -35.96
C TYR A 186 5.07 -23.38 -35.55
N HIS A 187 4.01 -23.64 -36.33
CA HIS A 187 2.66 -23.14 -36.02
C HIS A 187 2.13 -23.71 -34.69
N PHE A 188 2.48 -24.96 -34.36
CA PHE A 188 2.13 -25.58 -33.06
C PHE A 188 2.98 -25.08 -31.89
N SER A 189 4.17 -24.55 -32.15
CA SER A 189 5.05 -24.03 -31.09
C SER A 189 4.47 -22.78 -30.40
N VAL A 190 3.69 -21.97 -31.12
CA VAL A 190 3.07 -20.73 -30.60
C VAL A 190 2.03 -21.04 -29.52
N PRO A 191 0.96 -21.83 -29.76
CA PRO A 191 0.00 -22.17 -28.71
C PRO A 191 0.64 -22.97 -27.57
N ALA A 192 1.63 -23.82 -27.84
CA ALA A 192 2.38 -24.53 -26.80
C ALA A 192 3.13 -23.56 -25.88
N THR A 193 3.85 -22.58 -26.45
CA THR A 193 4.57 -21.55 -25.68
C THR A 193 3.60 -20.71 -24.84
N LYS A 194 2.43 -20.35 -25.40
CA LYS A 194 1.38 -19.62 -24.65
C LYS A 194 0.82 -20.44 -23.50
N ALA A 195 0.61 -21.74 -23.69
CA ALA A 195 0.19 -22.64 -22.61
C ALA A 195 1.25 -22.72 -21.49
N VAL A 196 2.54 -22.79 -21.84
CA VAL A 196 3.65 -22.74 -20.87
C VAL A 196 3.66 -21.41 -20.09
N LEU A 197 3.43 -20.28 -20.77
CA LEU A 197 3.35 -18.97 -20.13
C LEU A 197 2.11 -18.82 -19.23
N ALA A 198 0.98 -19.41 -19.62
CA ALA A 198 -0.21 -19.50 -18.78
C ALA A 198 0.06 -20.31 -17.51
N LEU A 199 0.74 -21.45 -17.63
CA LEU A 199 1.18 -22.25 -16.49
C LEU A 199 2.15 -21.47 -15.59
N TYR A 200 3.12 -20.78 -16.19
CA TYR A 200 4.05 -19.89 -15.48
C TYR A 200 3.30 -18.86 -14.63
N HIS A 201 2.35 -18.12 -15.22
CA HIS A 201 1.55 -17.15 -14.49
C HIS A 201 0.64 -17.79 -13.43
N GLY A 202 0.08 -18.97 -13.74
CA GLY A 202 -0.73 -19.75 -12.79
C GLY A 202 0.07 -20.15 -11.55
N LEU A 203 1.30 -20.62 -11.72
CA LEU A 203 2.22 -20.94 -10.62
C LEU A 203 2.62 -19.69 -9.83
N PHE A 204 2.92 -18.57 -10.53
CA PHE A 204 3.19 -17.29 -9.88
C PHE A 204 2.00 -16.79 -9.06
N TYR A 205 0.78 -16.90 -9.60
CA TYR A 205 -0.46 -16.57 -8.90
C TYR A 205 -0.65 -17.44 -7.65
N ALA A 206 -0.58 -18.76 -7.80
CA ALA A 206 -0.71 -19.71 -6.69
C ALA A 206 0.30 -19.41 -5.58
N SER A 207 1.55 -19.09 -5.94
CA SER A 207 2.57 -18.70 -4.97
C SER A 207 2.25 -17.37 -4.28
N SER A 208 1.61 -16.43 -4.98
CA SER A 208 1.25 -15.09 -4.48
C SER A 208 0.06 -15.13 -3.52
N LEU A 209 -0.84 -16.13 -3.64
CA LEU A 209 -1.95 -16.32 -2.70
C LEU A 209 -1.50 -16.54 -1.26
N ARG A 210 -0.32 -17.17 -1.08
CA ARG A 210 0.29 -17.45 0.23
C ARG A 210 0.99 -16.24 0.85
N LEU A 211 1.28 -15.21 0.05
CA LEU A 211 1.99 -14.02 0.50
C LEU A 211 1.02 -12.95 1.05
N SER A 212 1.57 -12.07 1.90
CA SER A 212 0.92 -10.80 2.23
C SER A 212 0.88 -9.89 0.99
N ALA A 213 0.01 -8.88 0.99
CA ALA A 213 -0.27 -8.05 -0.19
C ALA A 213 1.00 -7.43 -0.80
N ARG A 214 1.86 -6.80 0.01
CA ARG A 214 3.09 -6.16 -0.46
C ARG A 214 4.08 -7.10 -1.18
N PRO A 215 4.54 -8.21 -0.58
CA PRO A 215 5.43 -9.16 -1.28
C PRO A 215 4.73 -9.87 -2.44
N ALA A 216 3.42 -10.11 -2.38
CA ALA A 216 2.66 -10.62 -3.53
C ALA A 216 2.79 -9.65 -4.72
N LEU A 217 2.53 -8.36 -4.52
CA LEU A 217 2.68 -7.35 -5.55
C LEU A 217 4.12 -7.30 -6.09
N GLN A 218 5.13 -7.32 -5.21
CA GLN A 218 6.54 -7.36 -5.63
C GLN A 218 6.85 -8.57 -6.50
N ARG A 219 6.31 -9.74 -6.14
CA ARG A 219 6.46 -10.98 -6.91
C ARG A 219 5.78 -10.89 -8.28
N LEU A 220 4.61 -10.27 -8.39
CA LEU A 220 3.96 -10.07 -9.69
C LEU A 220 4.74 -9.16 -10.62
N TRP A 221 5.33 -8.09 -10.09
CA TRP A 221 6.21 -7.22 -10.88
C TRP A 221 7.47 -7.95 -11.36
N LEU A 222 8.06 -8.80 -10.51
CA LEU A 222 9.17 -9.67 -10.93
C LEU A 222 8.70 -10.66 -11.99
N GLY A 223 7.55 -11.29 -11.78
CA GLY A 223 6.95 -12.25 -12.71
C GLY A 223 6.69 -11.64 -14.08
N LEU A 224 6.16 -10.42 -14.13
CA LEU A 224 5.92 -9.71 -15.39
C LEU A 224 7.22 -9.40 -16.15
N ARG A 225 8.30 -9.04 -15.44
CA ARG A 225 9.62 -8.81 -16.08
C ARG A 225 10.19 -10.11 -16.64
N CYS A 226 10.15 -11.18 -15.85
CA CYS A 226 10.57 -12.50 -16.28
C CYS A 226 9.72 -13.00 -17.45
N TYR A 227 8.41 -12.72 -17.46
CA TYR A 227 7.52 -13.02 -18.57
C TYR A 227 8.01 -12.38 -19.88
N PHE A 228 8.32 -11.07 -19.88
CA PHE A 228 8.81 -10.41 -21.09
C PHE A 228 10.11 -11.04 -21.61
N VAL A 229 11.02 -11.42 -20.71
CA VAL A 229 12.28 -12.11 -21.08
C VAL A 229 12.01 -13.53 -21.61
N ILE A 230 11.27 -14.35 -20.87
CA ILE A 230 11.00 -15.75 -21.23
C ILE A 230 10.24 -15.81 -22.55
N ASN A 231 9.24 -14.95 -22.74
CA ASN A 231 8.46 -14.93 -23.97
C ASN A 231 9.31 -14.45 -25.16
N ALA A 232 10.20 -13.47 -24.99
CA ALA A 232 11.17 -13.09 -26.03
C ALA A 232 12.10 -14.26 -26.42
N LEU A 233 12.60 -15.01 -25.42
CA LEU A 233 13.52 -16.14 -25.63
C LEU A 233 12.83 -17.36 -26.26
N LEU A 234 11.65 -17.75 -25.76
CA LEU A 234 10.98 -18.99 -26.17
C LEU A 234 10.17 -18.82 -27.46
N ARG A 235 9.66 -17.62 -27.75
CA ARG A 235 8.78 -17.39 -28.90
C ARG A 235 9.51 -16.77 -30.08
N LEU A 236 10.25 -15.70 -29.85
CA LEU A 236 10.71 -14.83 -30.94
C LEU A 236 12.07 -15.19 -31.48
N LEU A 237 13.01 -15.60 -30.63
CA LEU A 237 14.31 -16.07 -31.13
C LEU A 237 14.16 -17.31 -32.04
N PRO A 238 13.35 -18.32 -31.68
CA PRO A 238 13.05 -19.43 -32.60
C PRO A 238 12.30 -18.98 -33.85
N LYS A 239 11.28 -18.09 -33.73
CA LYS A 239 10.57 -17.53 -34.89
C LYS A 239 11.53 -16.84 -35.86
N TYR A 240 12.41 -16.00 -35.34
CA TYR A 240 13.39 -15.26 -36.12
C TYR A 240 14.40 -16.21 -36.78
N ALA A 241 14.95 -17.17 -36.02
CA ALA A 241 15.88 -18.16 -36.56
C ALA A 241 15.22 -18.98 -37.69
N LEU A 242 13.98 -19.42 -37.52
CA LEU A 242 13.25 -20.16 -38.54
C LEU A 242 12.94 -19.31 -39.78
N ALA A 243 12.53 -18.05 -39.58
CA ALA A 243 12.28 -17.12 -40.67
C ALA A 243 13.53 -16.82 -41.50
N VAL A 244 14.69 -16.67 -40.84
CA VAL A 244 15.96 -16.35 -41.51
C VAL A 244 16.58 -17.58 -42.16
N HIS A 245 16.61 -18.73 -41.49
CA HIS A 245 17.29 -19.92 -41.98
C HIS A 245 16.48 -20.72 -42.99
N PHE A 246 15.16 -20.79 -42.83
CA PHE A 246 14.30 -21.65 -43.63
C PHE A 246 13.31 -20.88 -44.51
N GLY A 247 13.24 -19.55 -44.39
CA GLY A 247 12.24 -18.74 -45.12
C GLY A 247 10.80 -19.01 -44.67
N CYS A 248 10.60 -19.74 -43.57
CA CYS A 248 9.31 -20.28 -43.09
C CYS A 248 8.33 -19.25 -42.47
N SER A 249 8.43 -17.95 -42.76
CA SER A 249 7.56 -16.94 -42.13
C SER A 249 6.63 -16.29 -43.13
N SER A 250 5.33 -16.54 -43.00
CA SER A 250 4.26 -15.85 -43.74
C SER A 250 4.34 -14.32 -43.58
N ASP A 251 4.79 -13.83 -42.41
CA ASP A 251 4.96 -12.40 -42.13
C ASP A 251 6.36 -11.83 -42.47
N GLY A 252 7.29 -12.69 -42.92
CA GLY A 252 8.71 -12.36 -43.09
C GLY A 252 9.50 -12.07 -41.79
N PRO A 253 10.85 -12.02 -41.87
CA PRO A 253 11.73 -11.78 -40.72
C PRO A 253 11.58 -10.37 -40.12
N ALA A 254 11.20 -9.38 -40.94
CA ALA A 254 11.02 -8.00 -40.51
C ALA A 254 9.91 -7.86 -39.45
N TYR A 255 8.78 -8.56 -39.61
CA TYR A 255 7.70 -8.56 -38.62
C TYR A 255 8.13 -9.18 -37.28
N SER A 256 8.94 -10.24 -37.34
CA SER A 256 9.47 -10.91 -36.14
C SER A 256 10.42 -9.99 -35.35
N VAL A 257 11.28 -9.24 -36.05
CA VAL A 257 12.13 -8.21 -35.44
C VAL A 257 11.27 -7.09 -34.85
N LEU A 258 10.25 -6.64 -35.58
CA LEU A 258 9.31 -5.61 -35.13
C LEU A 258 8.62 -6.04 -33.83
N ALA A 259 8.05 -7.25 -33.78
CA ALA A 259 7.40 -7.78 -32.59
C ALA A 259 8.37 -7.92 -31.39
N LEU A 260 9.61 -8.36 -31.64
CA LEU A 260 10.66 -8.45 -30.61
C LEU A 260 11.00 -7.09 -30.01
N VAL A 261 11.24 -6.09 -30.86
CA VAL A 261 11.60 -4.74 -30.43
C VAL A 261 10.41 -4.05 -29.77
N TYR A 262 9.24 -4.05 -30.42
CA TYR A 262 8.11 -3.22 -30.03
C TYR A 262 7.31 -3.76 -28.84
N PHE A 263 7.14 -5.08 -28.73
CA PHE A 263 6.33 -5.64 -27.63
C PHE A 263 7.21 -5.98 -26.42
N TYR A 264 8.31 -6.69 -26.63
CA TYR A 264 9.14 -7.21 -25.54
C TYR A 264 10.22 -6.23 -25.12
N GLY A 265 10.86 -5.56 -26.08
CA GLY A 265 11.78 -4.46 -25.81
C GLY A 265 11.10 -3.35 -25.02
N PHE A 266 9.97 -2.82 -25.50
CA PHE A 266 9.23 -1.80 -24.73
C PHE A 266 8.61 -2.34 -23.45
N GLY A 267 8.04 -3.55 -23.44
CA GLY A 267 7.52 -4.18 -22.21
C GLY A 267 8.59 -4.24 -21.11
N LEU A 268 9.82 -4.63 -21.46
CA LEU A 268 10.97 -4.62 -20.55
C LEU A 268 11.37 -3.19 -20.17
N LEU A 269 11.54 -2.29 -21.14
CA LEU A 269 11.94 -0.90 -20.93
C LEU A 269 10.96 -0.13 -20.04
N PHE A 270 9.66 -0.41 -20.11
CA PHE A 270 8.66 0.22 -19.26
C PHE A 270 8.50 -0.48 -17.90
N SER A 271 8.70 -1.79 -17.80
CA SER A 271 8.52 -2.54 -16.54
C SER A 271 9.76 -2.50 -15.62
N LEU A 272 10.97 -2.38 -16.17
CA LEU A 272 12.22 -2.24 -15.42
C LEU A 272 12.26 -1.00 -14.51
N PRO A 273 11.95 0.22 -15.00
CA PRO A 273 11.99 1.41 -14.16
C PRO A 273 10.89 1.39 -13.10
N LEU A 274 9.83 0.59 -13.23
CA LEU A 274 8.73 0.48 -12.27
C LEU A 274 9.10 -0.37 -11.04
N THR A 275 10.22 -0.03 -10.41
CA THR A 275 10.58 -0.50 -9.07
C THR A 275 9.52 -0.08 -8.05
N ALA A 276 9.50 -0.72 -6.87
CA ALA A 276 8.57 -0.34 -5.80
C ALA A 276 8.64 1.18 -5.49
N GLN A 277 9.85 1.74 -5.52
CA GLN A 277 10.08 3.16 -5.32
C GLN A 277 9.46 4.03 -6.41
N ASN A 278 9.67 3.69 -7.68
CA ASN A 278 9.17 4.50 -8.81
C ASN A 278 7.67 4.36 -8.99
N ARG A 279 7.11 3.16 -8.78
CA ARG A 279 5.65 2.97 -8.68
C ARG A 279 5.08 3.86 -7.58
N GLY A 280 5.69 3.85 -6.41
CA GLY A 280 5.32 4.73 -5.31
C GLY A 280 5.27 6.21 -5.69
N ARG A 281 6.27 6.69 -6.44
CA ARG A 281 6.30 8.07 -6.97
C ARG A 281 5.14 8.33 -7.92
N VAL A 282 4.84 7.41 -8.82
CA VAL A 282 3.69 7.51 -9.75
C VAL A 282 2.38 7.58 -8.96
N HIS A 283 2.16 6.69 -7.99
CA HIS A 283 0.96 6.74 -7.15
C HIS A 283 0.85 8.02 -6.33
N ASN A 284 1.96 8.54 -5.80
CA ASN A 284 1.96 9.80 -5.08
C ASN A 284 1.66 10.99 -5.98
N LEU A 285 2.19 11.00 -7.20
CA LEU A 285 1.98 12.06 -8.16
C LEU A 285 0.50 12.08 -8.59
N LEU A 286 -0.02 10.93 -9.05
CA LEU A 286 -1.39 10.81 -9.55
C LEU A 286 -2.42 10.90 -8.42
N GLY A 287 -2.14 10.30 -7.26
CA GLY A 287 -3.05 10.25 -6.13
C GLY A 287 -2.99 11.50 -5.25
N GLY A 288 -1.84 12.18 -5.20
CA GLY A 288 -1.61 13.36 -4.37
C GLY A 288 -2.07 14.67 -4.99
N ALA A 289 -2.32 14.72 -6.30
CA ALA A 289 -2.83 15.92 -6.96
C ALA A 289 -4.16 16.37 -6.31
N GLY A 290 -4.16 17.52 -5.66
CA GLY A 290 -5.34 18.10 -5.00
C GLY A 290 -5.79 17.44 -3.70
N LEU A 291 -4.96 16.60 -3.06
CA LEU A 291 -5.16 16.18 -1.68
C LEU A 291 -4.14 16.87 -0.77
N ASP A 292 -4.61 17.40 0.35
CA ASP A 292 -3.70 17.94 1.36
C ASP A 292 -2.81 16.84 1.95
N GLU A 293 -1.70 17.23 2.56
CA GLU A 293 -0.78 16.28 3.17
C GLU A 293 -1.42 15.53 4.35
N ARG A 294 -2.32 16.20 5.09
CA ARG A 294 -3.01 15.64 6.24
C ARG A 294 -3.93 14.48 5.86
N ALA A 295 -4.80 14.65 4.86
CA ALA A 295 -5.70 13.60 4.40
C ALA A 295 -4.95 12.39 3.85
N ARG A 296 -3.78 12.60 3.22
CA ARG A 296 -2.92 11.50 2.80
C ARG A 296 -2.40 10.70 3.99
N ARG A 297 -1.84 11.38 4.99
CA ARG A 297 -1.33 10.74 6.22
C ARG A 297 -2.44 10.02 7.00
N THR A 298 -3.61 10.62 7.15
CA THR A 298 -4.74 9.96 7.83
C THR A 298 -5.27 8.77 7.04
N SER A 299 -5.33 8.83 5.70
CA SER A 299 -5.77 7.70 4.85
C SER A 299 -4.89 6.45 5.03
N ALA A 300 -3.61 6.64 5.32
CA ALA A 300 -2.69 5.58 5.68
C ALA A 300 -3.10 4.87 6.98
N VAL A 301 -3.42 5.68 7.99
CA VAL A 301 -3.83 5.21 9.29
C VAL A 301 -5.15 4.45 9.17
N ALA A 302 -6.09 4.93 8.34
CA ALA A 302 -7.29 4.19 7.98
C ALA A 302 -6.98 2.80 7.40
N ALA A 303 -5.97 2.69 6.52
CA ALA A 303 -5.53 1.41 5.98
C ALA A 303 -4.90 0.47 7.04
N LEU A 304 -4.29 1.01 8.11
CA LEU A 304 -3.78 0.20 9.24
C LEU A 304 -4.90 -0.51 10.00
N PHE A 305 -6.08 0.10 10.13
CA PHE A 305 -7.25 -0.55 10.76
C PHE A 305 -7.74 -1.78 9.99
N GLY A 306 -7.24 -2.01 8.78
CA GLY A 306 -7.66 -3.10 7.91
C GLY A 306 -9.05 -2.88 7.32
N ARG A 307 -9.47 -3.74 6.41
CA ARG A 307 -10.87 -3.84 5.95
C ARG A 307 -11.42 -5.19 6.37
N ASP A 308 -11.59 -5.38 7.68
CA ASP A 308 -12.18 -6.60 8.20
C ASP A 308 -13.71 -6.45 8.17
N GLY A 309 -14.32 -7.02 7.13
CA GLY A 309 -15.77 -7.12 6.97
C GLY A 309 -16.52 -5.81 6.74
N PHE A 310 -17.85 -5.86 6.90
CA PHE A 310 -18.80 -4.76 6.71
C PHE A 310 -18.89 -3.78 7.90
N ARG A 311 -17.98 -3.84 8.88
CA ARG A 311 -18.02 -2.95 10.04
C ARG A 311 -17.60 -1.53 9.66
N SER A 312 -18.42 -0.55 10.03
CA SER A 312 -18.14 0.89 9.85
C SER A 312 -16.90 1.33 10.65
N THR A 313 -16.24 2.41 10.21
CA THR A 313 -15.16 3.07 10.98
C THR A 313 -15.61 3.36 12.40
N ARG A 314 -16.82 3.91 12.54
CA ARG A 314 -17.38 4.30 13.81
C ARG A 314 -17.51 3.09 14.71
N SER A 315 -18.07 1.97 14.25
CA SER A 315 -18.17 0.73 15.04
C SER A 315 -16.81 0.29 15.59
N ARG A 316 -15.75 0.39 14.80
CA ARG A 316 -14.38 0.09 15.27
C ARG A 316 -13.87 1.11 16.28
N VAL A 317 -14.21 2.38 16.12
CA VAL A 317 -13.92 3.41 17.12
C VAL A 317 -14.67 3.13 18.41
N ILE A 318 -15.94 2.74 18.36
CA ILE A 318 -16.70 2.36 19.56
C ILE A 318 -16.02 1.20 20.27
N ASP A 319 -15.68 0.14 19.53
CA ASP A 319 -15.03 -1.07 20.06
C ASP A 319 -13.64 -0.82 20.66
N ALA A 320 -12.85 0.07 20.04
CA ALA A 320 -11.56 0.45 20.60
C ALA A 320 -11.75 1.35 21.84
N VAL A 321 -12.62 2.36 21.77
CA VAL A 321 -12.88 3.28 22.89
C VAL A 321 -13.39 2.51 24.12
N SER A 322 -14.24 1.51 23.95
CA SER A 322 -14.70 0.67 25.07
C SER A 322 -13.60 -0.16 25.73
N ARG A 323 -12.41 -0.23 25.12
CA ARG A 323 -11.21 -0.91 25.64
C ARG A 323 -10.08 0.05 25.95
N PHE A 324 -10.32 1.36 25.85
CA PHE A 324 -9.30 2.36 26.11
C PHE A 324 -9.07 2.49 27.61
N LYS A 325 -8.01 1.86 28.10
CA LYS A 325 -7.58 1.88 29.51
C LYS A 325 -6.36 2.79 29.70
N ALA A 326 -6.05 3.13 30.94
CA ALA A 326 -4.80 3.76 31.35
C ALA A 326 -4.36 3.24 32.72
N VAL A 327 -3.09 3.47 33.07
CA VAL A 327 -2.50 3.12 34.36
C VAL A 327 -1.77 4.32 34.96
N ARG A 328 -1.63 4.33 36.29
CA ARG A 328 -0.76 5.27 37.00
C ARG A 328 0.67 4.74 37.05
N LEU A 329 1.64 5.62 37.28
CA LEU A 329 3.05 5.22 37.47
C LEU A 329 3.22 4.17 38.58
N SER A 330 2.43 4.25 39.65
CA SER A 330 2.48 3.30 40.78
C SER A 330 2.15 1.85 40.39
N ALA A 331 1.51 1.63 39.24
CA ALA A 331 1.21 0.31 38.71
C ALA A 331 2.34 -0.25 37.84
N LEU A 332 3.33 0.57 37.50
CA LEU A 332 4.48 0.20 36.69
C LEU A 332 5.66 -0.16 37.59
N SER A 333 6.47 -1.10 37.14
CA SER A 333 7.73 -1.47 37.78
C SER A 333 8.78 -1.78 36.72
N THR A 334 10.04 -1.87 37.11
CA THR A 334 11.13 -2.33 36.23
C THR A 334 10.82 -3.70 35.62
N ALA A 335 10.21 -4.61 36.38
CA ALA A 335 9.83 -5.93 35.88
C ALA A 335 8.80 -5.85 34.73
N VAL A 336 7.79 -4.99 34.86
CA VAL A 336 6.77 -4.77 33.81
C VAL A 336 7.40 -4.27 32.51
N LEU A 337 8.46 -3.47 32.61
CA LEU A 337 9.16 -2.89 31.45
C LEU A 337 10.26 -3.80 30.89
N GLY A 338 10.56 -4.93 31.52
CA GLY A 338 11.66 -5.83 31.15
C GLY A 338 11.32 -6.86 30.07
N ASP A 339 10.06 -7.26 29.95
CA ASP A 339 9.63 -8.27 28.99
C ASP A 339 8.26 -7.92 28.40
N SER A 340 8.12 -8.18 27.09
CA SER A 340 6.86 -8.13 26.36
C SER A 340 5.83 -9.16 26.81
N ALA A 341 6.28 -10.32 27.31
CA ALA A 341 5.40 -11.35 27.85
C ALA A 341 5.03 -11.02 29.29
N ALA A 342 3.76 -11.26 29.64
CA ALA A 342 3.27 -11.13 31.01
C ALA A 342 2.89 -12.51 31.55
N SER A 343 3.29 -12.82 32.79
CA SER A 343 2.76 -14.00 33.49
C SER A 343 1.25 -13.85 33.73
N GLU A 344 0.54 -14.91 34.12
CA GLU A 344 -0.89 -14.80 34.41
C GLU A 344 -1.15 -13.91 35.64
N ASP A 345 -0.32 -14.02 36.67
CA ASP A 345 -0.37 -13.18 37.87
C ASP A 345 -0.02 -11.72 37.56
N GLU A 346 1.00 -11.47 36.74
CA GLU A 346 1.37 -10.12 36.32
C GLU A 346 0.24 -9.48 35.50
N ARG A 347 -0.42 -10.25 34.64
CA ARG A 347 -1.60 -9.79 33.89
C ARG A 347 -2.74 -9.41 34.80
N ALA A 348 -3.09 -10.28 35.76
CA ALA A 348 -4.15 -10.01 36.71
C ALA A 348 -3.85 -8.75 37.54
N LEU A 349 -2.60 -8.56 37.95
CA LEU A 349 -2.15 -7.37 38.67
C LEU A 349 -2.28 -6.11 37.81
N LEU A 350 -1.77 -6.12 36.58
CA LEU A 350 -1.87 -4.99 35.65
C LEU A 350 -3.32 -4.65 35.32
N ASP A 351 -4.17 -5.65 35.07
CA ASP A 351 -5.60 -5.45 34.81
C ASP A 351 -6.32 -4.85 36.02
N SER A 352 -5.92 -5.20 37.26
CA SER A 352 -6.49 -4.63 38.48
C SER A 352 -6.13 -3.15 38.67
N HIS A 353 -5.01 -2.71 38.09
CA HIS A 353 -4.56 -1.32 38.12
C HIS A 353 -5.00 -0.50 36.90
N ALA A 354 -5.39 -1.16 35.81
CA ALA A 354 -5.83 -0.51 34.59
C ALA A 354 -7.26 0.03 34.75
N GLU A 355 -7.41 1.35 34.68
CA GLU A 355 -8.69 2.03 34.76
C GLU A 355 -9.21 2.42 33.37
N GLN A 356 -10.52 2.33 33.17
CA GLN A 356 -11.17 2.75 31.93
C GLN A 356 -11.01 4.27 31.75
N ALA A 357 -10.51 4.69 30.60
CA ALA A 357 -10.24 6.09 30.30
C ALA A 357 -11.13 6.61 29.17
N SER A 358 -11.34 7.93 29.18
CA SER A 358 -11.97 8.65 28.06
C SER A 358 -10.91 9.13 27.07
N LEU A 359 -11.29 9.30 25.79
CA LEU A 359 -10.38 9.91 24.81
C LEU A 359 -10.04 11.35 25.22
N GLY A 360 -8.75 11.66 25.33
CA GLY A 360 -8.22 12.90 25.88
C GLY A 360 -8.03 12.90 27.40
N GLY A 361 -8.50 11.86 28.10
CA GLY A 361 -8.29 11.69 29.54
C GLY A 361 -6.95 11.05 29.90
N VAL A 362 -6.21 10.53 28.92
CA VAL A 362 -4.89 9.91 29.13
C VAL A 362 -3.80 10.90 28.78
N ASP A 363 -2.86 11.11 29.71
CA ASP A 363 -1.85 12.17 29.61
C ASP A 363 -0.76 11.85 28.62
N ALA A 364 -0.30 10.59 28.58
CA ALA A 364 0.76 10.18 27.68
C ALA A 364 0.58 8.74 27.18
N PHE A 365 0.85 8.56 25.88
CA PHE A 365 1.15 7.28 25.29
C PHE A 365 2.65 7.00 25.44
N ILE A 366 3.03 5.87 26.04
CA ILE A 366 4.43 5.47 26.23
C ILE A 366 4.86 4.54 25.09
N SER A 367 5.68 5.06 24.18
CA SER A 367 6.30 4.31 23.09
C SER A 367 7.71 3.89 23.47
N HIS A 368 8.02 2.60 23.40
CA HIS A 368 9.31 2.08 23.84
C HIS A 368 9.69 0.77 23.14
N SER A 369 10.97 0.38 23.23
CA SER A 369 11.42 -0.95 22.81
C SER A 369 11.57 -1.89 24.00
N TRP A 370 11.12 -3.14 23.84
CA TRP A 370 11.34 -4.22 24.80
C TRP A 370 12.82 -4.62 24.92
N GLY A 371 13.62 -4.38 23.86
CA GLY A 371 15.05 -4.66 23.87
C GLY A 371 15.91 -3.63 24.61
N ASP A 372 15.33 -2.48 24.98
CA ASP A 372 16.04 -1.45 25.73
C ASP A 372 15.98 -1.72 27.24
N ASP A 373 16.95 -1.15 27.98
CA ASP A 373 17.09 -1.38 29.42
C ASP A 373 15.84 -1.01 30.22
N ALA A 374 15.33 -1.98 30.99
CA ALA A 374 14.11 -1.83 31.77
C ALA A 374 14.23 -0.76 32.87
N GLU A 375 15.39 -0.69 33.52
CA GLU A 375 15.64 0.22 34.64
C GLU A 375 15.81 1.66 34.15
N ALA A 376 16.51 1.86 33.03
CA ALA A 376 16.58 3.15 32.35
C ALA A 376 15.19 3.63 31.89
N LYS A 377 14.35 2.73 31.33
CA LYS A 377 12.97 3.04 30.96
C LYS A 377 12.16 3.49 32.17
N TYR A 378 12.20 2.75 33.27
CA TYR A 378 11.46 3.08 34.48
C TYR A 378 11.85 4.45 35.03
N ARG A 379 13.16 4.70 35.19
CA ARG A 379 13.69 5.99 35.66
C ARG A 379 13.29 7.15 34.74
N ALA A 380 13.31 6.96 33.42
CA ALA A 380 12.88 7.99 32.48
C ALA A 380 11.38 8.32 32.62
N ILE A 381 10.51 7.31 32.75
CA ILE A 381 9.08 7.51 32.97
C ILE A 381 8.83 8.19 34.32
N GLU A 382 9.55 7.79 35.37
CA GLU A 382 9.45 8.40 36.70
C GLU A 382 9.82 9.88 36.66
N GLN A 383 10.96 10.24 36.06
CA GLN A 383 11.40 11.63 35.90
C GLN A 383 10.37 12.47 35.13
N TRP A 384 9.85 11.94 34.01
CA TRP A 384 8.81 12.60 33.24
C TRP A 384 7.53 12.78 34.06
N SER A 385 7.14 11.77 34.84
CA SER A 385 5.95 11.81 35.68
C SER A 385 6.08 12.81 36.84
N GLN A 386 7.28 12.96 37.41
CA GLN A 386 7.57 13.98 38.42
C GLN A 386 7.46 15.39 37.84
N ALA A 387 8.05 15.63 36.66
CA ALA A 387 7.92 16.92 35.96
C ALA A 387 6.46 17.24 35.61
N PHE A 388 5.70 16.24 35.15
CA PHE A 388 4.27 16.37 34.93
C PHE A 388 3.52 16.72 36.22
N ALA A 389 3.81 16.02 37.32
CA ALA A 389 3.15 16.25 38.60
C ALA A 389 3.45 17.65 39.16
N GLN A 390 4.68 18.14 38.99
CA GLN A 390 5.05 19.52 39.34
C GLN A 390 4.27 20.56 38.53
N ALA A 391 4.10 20.32 37.22
CA ALA A 391 3.41 21.25 36.33
C ALA A 391 1.88 21.23 36.48
N HIS A 392 1.29 20.07 36.80
CA HIS A 392 -0.15 19.84 36.78
C HIS A 392 -0.79 19.54 38.14
N GLY A 393 -0.01 19.39 39.21
CA GLY A 393 -0.50 19.12 40.57
C GLY A 393 -1.11 17.73 40.78
N ARG A 394 -0.88 16.78 39.86
CA ARG A 394 -1.38 15.39 39.96
C ARG A 394 -0.48 14.41 39.24
N THR A 395 -0.56 13.12 39.59
CA THR A 395 0.13 12.06 38.84
C THR A 395 -0.48 11.89 37.43
N PRO A 396 0.34 11.56 36.42
CA PRO A 396 -0.16 11.34 35.07
C PRO A 396 -0.85 9.98 34.93
N LEU A 397 -1.83 9.92 34.02
CA LEU A 397 -2.38 8.68 33.47
C LEU A 397 -1.62 8.30 32.20
N LEU A 398 -1.11 7.09 32.18
CA LEU A 398 -0.22 6.56 31.14
C LEU A 398 -0.93 5.45 30.36
N TRP A 399 -0.75 5.45 29.04
CA TRP A 399 -1.05 4.30 28.21
C TRP A 399 0.24 3.54 27.92
N LEU A 400 0.31 2.28 28.35
CA LEU A 400 1.42 1.36 28.08
C LEU A 400 0.85 0.08 27.48
N ASP A 401 1.43 -0.42 26.40
CA ASP A 401 0.94 -1.60 25.67
C ASP A 401 0.69 -2.79 26.59
N LYS A 402 1.68 -3.24 27.37
CA LYS A 402 1.57 -4.41 28.25
C LYS A 402 0.45 -4.28 29.28
N ALA A 403 0.20 -3.07 29.77
CA ALA A 403 -0.79 -2.80 30.83
C ALA A 403 -2.20 -2.47 30.31
N CYS A 404 -2.29 -1.87 29.13
CA CYS A 404 -3.56 -1.35 28.60
C CYS A 404 -4.14 -2.19 27.45
N VAL A 405 -3.34 -3.08 26.85
CA VAL A 405 -3.80 -4.05 25.85
C VAL A 405 -4.25 -5.33 26.53
N ASP A 406 -5.39 -5.85 26.10
CA ASP A 406 -5.79 -7.22 26.42
C ASP A 406 -4.81 -8.20 25.79
N GLN A 407 -3.94 -8.77 26.63
CA GLN A 407 -2.90 -9.72 26.23
C GLN A 407 -3.47 -11.07 25.77
N ARG A 408 -4.76 -11.34 26.02
CA ARG A 408 -5.45 -12.55 25.54
C ARG A 408 -5.95 -12.38 24.10
N ASP A 409 -6.15 -11.14 23.66
CA ASP A 409 -6.57 -10.78 22.30
C ASP A 409 -5.75 -9.58 21.77
N ILE A 410 -4.44 -9.82 21.63
CA ILE A 410 -3.48 -8.82 21.15
C ILE A 410 -3.89 -8.32 19.76
N GLU A 411 -4.32 -9.20 18.86
CA GLU A 411 -4.67 -8.81 17.49
C GLU A 411 -5.81 -7.79 17.45
N ARG A 412 -6.89 -8.01 18.22
CA ARG A 412 -8.02 -7.06 18.28
C ARG A 412 -7.61 -5.74 18.94
N SER A 413 -6.71 -5.78 19.91
CA SER A 413 -6.17 -4.59 20.59
C SER A 413 -5.24 -3.78 19.72
N LEU A 414 -4.34 -4.43 18.97
CA LEU A 414 -3.46 -3.76 18.01
C LEU A 414 -4.23 -3.09 16.87
N ARG A 415 -5.42 -3.58 16.51
CA ARG A 415 -6.32 -2.86 15.57
C ARG A 415 -6.84 -1.54 16.14
N GLY A 416 -6.95 -1.42 17.47
CA GLY A 416 -7.33 -0.18 18.16
C GLY A 416 -6.18 0.80 18.37
N LEU A 417 -4.93 0.38 18.10
CA LEU A 417 -3.73 1.14 18.46
C LEU A 417 -3.74 2.60 17.96
N PRO A 418 -4.12 2.94 16.71
CA PRO A 418 -4.14 4.34 16.32
C PRO A 418 -5.19 5.15 17.10
N ILE A 419 -6.31 4.55 17.52
CA ILE A 419 -7.30 5.23 18.38
C ILE A 419 -6.73 5.49 19.77
N PHE A 420 -5.98 4.53 20.33
CA PHE A 420 -5.34 4.70 21.63
C PHE A 420 -4.30 5.82 21.59
N ILE A 421 -3.46 5.84 20.55
CA ILE A 421 -2.47 6.88 20.32
C ILE A 421 -3.13 8.26 20.13
N GLY A 422 -4.14 8.36 19.25
CA GLY A 422 -4.86 9.63 19.02
C GLY A 422 -5.68 10.09 20.24
N GLY A 423 -6.04 9.15 21.11
CA GLY A 423 -6.71 9.38 22.38
C GLY A 423 -5.83 9.99 23.47
N CYS A 424 -4.51 9.91 23.36
CA CYS A 424 -3.59 10.44 24.38
C CYS A 424 -3.24 11.91 24.16
N ASN A 425 -2.89 12.64 25.23
CA ASN A 425 -2.49 14.06 25.19
C ASN A 425 -1.04 14.25 24.78
N HIS A 426 -0.12 13.40 25.22
CA HIS A 426 1.29 13.44 24.83
C HIS A 426 1.72 12.09 24.27
N PHE A 427 2.84 12.12 23.54
CA PHE A 427 3.50 10.93 23.03
C PHE A 427 4.92 10.92 23.58
N VAL A 428 5.21 9.99 24.49
CA VAL A 428 6.50 9.89 25.16
C VAL A 428 7.29 8.76 24.52
N VAL A 429 8.44 9.09 23.94
CA VAL A 429 9.36 8.16 23.31
C VAL A 429 10.47 7.83 24.30
N LEU A 430 10.60 6.55 24.69
CA LEU A 430 11.75 6.06 25.44
C LEU A 430 12.81 5.59 24.43
N ALA A 431 13.73 6.49 24.11
CA ALA A 431 14.71 6.35 23.03
C ALA A 431 15.98 5.64 23.51
N GLY A 432 15.96 4.30 23.54
CA GLY A 432 17.17 3.49 23.69
C GLY A 432 17.73 2.98 22.35
N SER A 433 18.87 2.30 22.41
CA SER A 433 19.66 1.85 21.25
C SER A 433 18.91 0.90 20.30
N THR A 434 17.85 0.23 20.77
CA THR A 434 17.01 -0.67 19.95
C THR A 434 15.70 -0.04 19.46
N TYR A 435 15.34 1.17 19.92
CA TYR A 435 14.06 1.82 19.60
C TYR A 435 13.82 1.92 18.09
N LEU A 436 14.79 2.45 17.36
CA LEU A 436 14.71 2.63 15.90
C LEU A 436 14.79 1.34 15.09
N GLN A 437 15.14 0.22 15.73
CA GLN A 437 15.18 -1.09 15.08
C GLN A 437 13.79 -1.73 15.03
N ARG A 438 12.83 -1.26 15.85
CA ARG A 438 11.47 -1.82 15.90
C ARG A 438 10.49 -0.99 15.07
N LEU A 439 9.92 -1.63 14.05
CA LEU A 439 8.97 -0.99 13.13
C LEU A 439 7.68 -0.53 13.81
N TRP A 440 7.24 -1.22 14.87
CA TRP A 440 6.06 -0.81 15.64
C TRP A 440 6.24 0.54 16.33
N CYS A 441 7.39 0.77 16.98
CA CYS A 441 7.70 2.06 17.62
C CYS A 441 7.65 3.22 16.61
N VAL A 442 8.24 3.02 15.43
CA VAL A 442 8.22 4.01 14.36
C VAL A 442 6.82 4.23 13.78
N LEU A 443 6.00 3.17 13.71
CA LEU A 443 4.60 3.26 13.31
C LEU A 443 3.77 4.08 14.30
N GLU A 444 4.03 3.98 15.59
CA GLU A 444 3.30 4.73 16.61
C GLU A 444 3.49 6.23 16.46
N ILE A 445 4.73 6.68 16.20
CA ILE A 445 5.05 8.07 15.86
C ILE A 445 4.26 8.52 14.63
N PHE A 446 4.23 7.67 13.59
CA PHE A 446 3.47 7.95 12.38
C PHE A 446 1.97 8.11 12.66
N CYS A 447 1.37 7.21 13.44
CA CYS A 447 -0.03 7.26 13.84
C CYS A 447 -0.33 8.55 14.62
N PHE A 448 0.50 8.91 15.58
CA PHE A 448 0.32 10.11 16.41
C PHE A 448 0.26 11.38 15.56
N LEU A 449 1.26 11.58 14.69
CA LEU A 449 1.33 12.76 13.82
C LEU A 449 0.21 12.76 12.77
N SER A 450 -0.16 11.59 12.26
CA SER A 450 -1.23 11.48 11.27
C SER A 450 -2.60 11.81 11.87
N LEU A 451 -2.84 11.47 13.13
CA LEU A 451 -4.12 11.72 13.82
C LEU A 451 -4.21 13.11 14.48
N GLY A 452 -3.34 14.05 14.09
CA GLY A 452 -3.37 15.43 14.54
C GLY A 452 -2.51 15.74 15.77
N GLY A 453 -1.69 14.79 16.21
CA GLY A 453 -0.58 15.08 17.12
C GLY A 453 0.42 16.05 16.47
N THR A 454 1.01 16.91 17.29
CA THR A 454 2.05 17.85 16.87
C THR A 454 3.40 17.44 17.45
N VAL A 455 4.49 17.87 16.82
CA VAL A 455 5.84 17.62 17.33
C VAL A 455 6.04 18.19 18.74
N SER A 456 5.39 19.31 19.06
CA SER A 456 5.41 19.91 20.41
C SER A 456 4.78 19.04 21.49
N ARG A 457 3.99 18.03 21.12
CA ARG A 457 3.37 17.07 22.04
C ARG A 457 4.14 15.75 22.12
N ILE A 458 5.33 15.69 21.51
CA ILE A 458 6.23 14.54 21.58
C ILE A 458 7.36 14.87 22.57
N SER A 459 7.55 14.02 23.58
CA SER A 459 8.69 14.08 24.49
C SER A 459 9.62 12.91 24.19
N VAL A 460 10.88 13.18 23.86
CA VAL A 460 11.89 12.13 23.62
C VAL A 460 12.79 12.04 24.83
N LEU A 461 12.78 10.88 25.50
CA LEU A 461 13.58 10.59 26.68
C LEU A 461 14.67 9.60 26.28
N HIS A 462 15.90 10.08 26.15
CA HIS A 462 17.05 9.23 25.80
C HIS A 462 17.43 8.33 26.98
N LEU A 463 17.59 7.04 26.70
CA LEU A 463 17.94 6.05 27.71
C LEU A 463 19.46 5.88 27.77
N ALA A 464 20.03 5.85 28.97
CA ALA A 464 21.45 5.57 29.15
C ALA A 464 21.73 4.06 28.96
N ASP A 465 22.74 3.72 28.15
CA ASP A 465 23.17 2.32 27.97
C ASP A 465 23.84 1.75 29.24
N LYS A 466 23.56 0.48 29.52
CA LYS A 466 24.22 -0.30 30.58
C LYS A 466 25.71 -0.47 30.25
N GLY A 467 26.57 0.34 30.87
CA GLY A 467 28.02 0.20 30.78
C GLY A 467 28.78 1.45 30.32
N ALA A 468 28.08 2.52 29.93
CA ALA A 468 28.74 3.81 29.70
C ALA A 468 29.05 4.48 31.05
N SER A 469 30.16 4.07 31.67
CA SER A 469 30.79 4.80 32.77
C SER A 469 31.12 6.21 32.29
N SER A 470 30.37 7.19 32.79
CA SER A 470 30.60 8.64 32.69
C SER A 470 30.77 9.24 31.28
N GLY A 471 29.68 9.81 30.75
CA GLY A 471 29.69 10.79 29.67
C GLY A 471 28.80 10.39 28.50
N PHE A 472 27.56 10.89 28.49
CA PHE A 472 26.56 10.76 27.40
C PHE A 472 26.36 9.33 26.85
N GLY A 473 25.32 8.66 27.35
CA GLY A 473 24.88 7.36 26.83
C GLY A 473 24.76 7.37 25.32
N GLY A 474 25.12 6.24 24.68
CA GLY A 474 25.17 6.07 23.23
C GLY A 474 23.97 6.75 22.58
N GLU A 475 24.24 7.90 21.96
CA GLU A 475 23.19 8.74 21.41
C GLU A 475 22.42 7.92 20.38
N LEU A 476 21.08 7.98 20.43
CA LEU A 476 20.25 7.34 19.42
C LEU A 476 20.58 7.98 18.08
N ASP A 477 21.45 7.35 17.28
CA ASP A 477 21.84 7.87 15.96
C ASP A 477 20.68 7.74 14.97
N ALA A 478 19.77 8.70 15.05
CA ALA A 478 18.66 8.81 14.14
C ALA A 478 19.11 9.21 12.74
N SER A 479 20.30 9.82 12.57
CA SER A 479 20.78 10.36 11.29
C SER A 479 20.86 9.27 10.20
N ASN A 480 21.17 8.04 10.62
CA ASN A 480 21.29 6.87 9.76
C ASN A 480 20.03 6.01 9.65
N PHE A 481 18.92 6.40 10.30
CA PHE A 481 17.68 5.64 10.30
C PHE A 481 17.20 5.27 8.89
N LYS A 482 16.93 3.98 8.66
CA LYS A 482 16.33 3.47 7.41
C LYS A 482 15.19 2.54 7.76
N LEU A 483 13.98 2.88 7.30
CA LEU A 483 12.78 2.05 7.49
C LEU A 483 12.98 0.60 7.03
N ALA A 484 13.77 0.39 5.97
CA ALA A 484 14.04 -0.94 5.44
C ALA A 484 14.78 -1.88 6.42
N GLN A 485 15.55 -1.31 7.36
CA GLN A 485 16.33 -2.04 8.37
C GLN A 485 15.53 -2.35 9.63
N THR A 486 14.31 -1.83 9.75
CA THR A 486 13.44 -2.10 10.89
C THR A 486 12.84 -3.51 10.85
N ALA A 487 12.60 -4.07 12.03
CA ALA A 487 12.08 -5.41 12.27
C ALA A 487 10.73 -5.40 13.01
N CYS A 488 9.97 -6.47 12.81
CA CYS A 488 8.83 -6.87 13.63
C CYS A 488 9.05 -8.32 14.06
N ALA A 489 8.44 -8.72 15.18
CA ALA A 489 8.38 -10.14 15.57
C ALA A 489 7.74 -11.00 14.46
N TYR A 490 6.65 -10.49 13.86
CA TYR A 490 5.95 -11.17 12.78
C TYR A 490 6.23 -10.53 11.42
N ARG A 491 6.68 -11.35 10.46
CA ARG A 491 6.92 -10.91 9.07
C ARG A 491 5.67 -10.33 8.41
N LYS A 492 4.50 -10.89 8.69
CA LYS A 492 3.21 -10.44 8.15
C LYS A 492 2.90 -9.00 8.57
N ASP A 493 3.19 -8.65 9.83
CA ASP A 493 3.00 -7.29 10.34
C ASP A 493 4.00 -6.33 9.72
N ARG A 494 5.26 -6.75 9.59
CA ARG A 494 6.26 -5.96 8.88
C ARG A 494 5.81 -5.61 7.47
N ASP A 495 5.36 -6.60 6.71
CA ASP A 495 4.89 -6.37 5.35
C ASP A 495 3.65 -5.47 5.30
N ARG A 496 2.71 -5.62 6.24
CA ARG A 496 1.51 -4.78 6.35
C ARG A 496 1.86 -3.33 6.67
N ILE A 497 2.73 -3.10 7.64
CA ILE A 497 3.12 -1.75 8.07
C ILE A 497 3.91 -1.06 6.96
N LEU A 498 4.88 -1.75 6.36
CA LEU A 498 5.61 -1.25 5.20
C LEU A 498 4.68 -0.95 4.02
N ALA A 499 3.65 -1.78 3.80
CA ALA A 499 2.65 -1.53 2.76
C ALA A 499 1.90 -0.22 2.98
N VAL A 500 1.50 0.06 4.23
CA VAL A 500 0.82 1.31 4.57
C VAL A 500 1.74 2.50 4.35
N ILE A 501 2.98 2.44 4.84
CA ILE A 501 3.93 3.54 4.68
C ILE A 501 4.22 3.77 3.18
N GLU A 502 4.44 2.70 2.41
CA GLU A 502 4.62 2.74 0.95
C GLU A 502 3.38 3.32 0.24
N ALA A 503 2.16 2.95 0.67
CA ALA A 503 0.94 3.49 0.08
C ALA A 503 0.72 4.99 0.34
N THR A 504 1.45 5.57 1.30
CA THR A 504 1.28 6.96 1.78
C THR A 504 2.37 7.87 1.27
N TYR A 505 3.62 7.44 1.42
CA TYR A 505 4.80 8.18 1.03
C TYR A 505 5.34 7.72 -0.32
N GLY A 506 4.73 6.71 -0.95
CA GLY A 506 5.17 6.07 -2.17
C GLY A 506 6.40 5.17 -1.95
N TYR A 507 7.38 5.67 -1.20
CA TYR A 507 8.64 4.98 -0.93
C TYR A 507 9.18 5.41 0.44
N ASN A 508 10.25 4.76 0.90
CA ASN A 508 10.70 4.90 2.29
C ASN A 508 11.36 6.25 2.62
N LYS A 509 12.09 6.88 1.68
CA LYS A 509 12.95 8.03 2.02
C LYS A 509 12.23 9.25 2.62
N PRO A 510 11.02 9.66 2.15
CA PRO A 510 10.29 10.76 2.79
C PRO A 510 9.96 10.45 4.25
N PHE A 511 9.60 9.20 4.55
CA PHE A 511 9.35 8.74 5.90
C PHE A 511 10.63 8.68 6.75
N ASP A 512 11.73 8.16 6.19
CA ASP A 512 13.03 8.16 6.86
C ASP A 512 13.45 9.57 7.29
N ARG A 513 13.28 10.58 6.41
CA ARG A 513 13.56 11.98 6.72
C ARG A 513 12.69 12.55 7.82
N LEU A 514 11.41 12.16 7.86
CA LEU A 514 10.50 12.58 8.92
C LEU A 514 10.98 12.06 10.28
N VAL A 515 11.27 10.76 10.39
CA VAL A 515 11.74 10.13 11.63
C VAL A 515 13.08 10.70 12.07
N ARG A 516 14.04 10.86 11.14
CA ARG A 516 15.34 11.52 11.37
C ARG A 516 15.14 12.89 12.01
N LYS A 517 14.32 13.75 11.38
CA LYS A 517 14.06 15.11 11.86
C LYS A 517 13.41 15.14 13.24
N LEU A 518 12.48 14.23 13.51
CA LEU A 518 11.78 14.17 14.80
C LEU A 518 12.72 13.81 15.95
N LEU A 519 13.62 12.85 15.72
CA LEU A 519 14.51 12.35 16.77
C LEU A 519 15.82 13.14 16.88
N SER A 520 16.22 13.87 15.83
CA SER A 520 17.36 14.79 15.88
C SER A 520 17.03 16.15 16.51
N THR A 521 15.74 16.42 16.75
CA THR A 521 15.36 17.66 17.41
C THR A 521 15.65 17.48 18.90
N GLU A 522 16.89 17.80 19.32
CA GLU A 522 17.26 17.93 20.72
C GLU A 522 16.29 18.90 21.40
N ARG A 523 15.27 18.37 22.06
CA ARG A 523 14.47 19.13 23.00
C ARG A 523 14.73 18.54 24.37
N VAL A 524 15.84 18.99 24.93
CA VAL A 524 16.05 19.09 26.37
C VAL A 524 14.82 19.78 26.95
N SER A 525 13.95 18.99 27.58
CA SER A 525 13.55 19.09 28.98
C SER A 525 13.39 20.47 29.67
N THR A 526 13.04 21.57 28.98
CA THR A 526 12.92 22.89 29.66
C THR A 526 11.59 23.62 29.52
N GLU A 527 10.63 23.18 28.70
CA GLU A 527 9.35 23.92 28.57
C GLU A 527 8.32 23.65 29.68
N LEU A 528 8.44 22.55 30.44
CA LEU A 528 7.55 22.31 31.59
C LEU A 528 7.95 23.10 32.85
N GLY A 529 9.19 23.64 32.90
CA GLY A 529 9.66 24.50 34.00
C GLY A 529 9.34 26.00 33.81
N ASP A 530 9.27 26.49 32.57
CA ASP A 530 9.18 27.93 32.29
C ASP A 530 7.74 28.50 32.22
N ALA A 531 6.71 27.65 32.29
CA ALA A 531 5.33 28.12 32.37
C ALA A 531 4.99 28.84 33.69
N SER A 532 5.75 28.58 34.76
CA SER A 532 5.58 29.25 36.06
C SER A 532 6.08 30.71 36.02
N THR A 533 7.10 31.02 35.22
CA THR A 533 7.74 32.34 35.18
C THR A 533 7.02 33.36 34.29
N ARG A 534 6.25 32.89 33.29
CA ARG A 534 5.51 33.81 32.39
C ARG A 534 4.21 34.35 32.96
N THR A 535 3.63 33.70 33.97
CA THR A 535 2.36 34.17 34.57
C THR A 535 2.58 35.32 35.57
N THR A 536 3.78 35.44 36.14
CA THR A 536 4.09 36.51 37.12
C THR A 536 4.51 37.82 36.43
N THR A 537 5.19 37.74 35.27
CA THR A 537 5.70 38.93 34.58
C THR A 537 4.61 39.70 33.85
N ALA A 538 3.56 39.03 33.36
CA ALA A 538 2.40 39.69 32.73
C ALA A 538 1.47 40.41 33.73
N ARG A 539 1.60 40.13 35.04
CA ARG A 539 0.76 40.74 36.08
C ARG A 539 1.41 41.98 36.74
N THR A 540 2.72 42.16 36.56
CA THR A 540 3.46 43.32 37.09
C THR A 540 3.49 44.50 36.11
N THR A 541 3.51 44.24 34.79
CA THR A 541 3.41 45.30 33.76
C THR A 541 2.00 45.87 33.58
N ALA A 542 0.95 45.14 33.97
CA ALA A 542 -0.43 45.66 33.97
C ALA A 542 -0.76 46.57 35.17
N ARG A 543 0.10 46.63 36.20
CA ARG A 543 -0.13 47.42 37.42
C ARG A 543 0.64 48.74 37.46
N THR A 544 1.59 48.95 36.53
CA THR A 544 2.33 50.21 36.38
C THR A 544 1.74 51.15 35.33
N THR A 545 0.85 50.67 34.44
CA THR A 545 0.19 51.51 33.43
C THR A 545 -1.23 51.97 33.80
N ALA A 546 -1.72 51.66 35.00
CA ALA A 546 -3.06 52.03 35.48
C ALA A 546 -3.06 53.15 36.54
N GLY A 547 -1.90 53.70 36.89
CA GLY A 547 -1.76 54.79 37.89
C GLY A 547 -1.68 56.21 37.33
N ASP A 548 -1.46 56.37 36.01
CA ASP A 548 -1.23 57.68 35.38
C ASP A 548 -2.38 58.14 34.45
N ALA A 549 -3.58 57.57 34.59
CA ALA A 549 -4.73 57.94 33.78
C ALA A 549 -6.06 57.91 34.55
N LEU A 550 -6.19 58.74 35.59
CA LEU A 550 -7.43 59.33 36.15
C LEU A 550 -7.00 60.33 37.24
N ARG A 551 -7.34 61.62 37.32
CA ARG A 551 -8.44 62.44 36.74
C ARG A 551 -9.77 61.72 36.60
#